data_AF-A0A813JZD4-F1
#
_entry.id   AF-A0A813JZD4-F1
#
_cell.length_a   1.000
_cell.length_b   1.000
_cell.length_c   1.000
_cell.angle_alpha   90.00
_cell.angle_beta   90.00
_cell.angle_gamma   90.00
#
_symmetry.space_group_name_H-M   'P 1'
#
loop_
_entity.id
_entity.type
_entity.pdbx_description
1 polymer ?
#
loop_
_entity_poly.entity_id
_entity_poly.type
_entity_poly.pdbx_seq_one_letter_code
_entity_poly.pdbx_strand_id
1 'polypeptide(L)'
;PGSAAKAYADRKRRHLDTASKCEAAGVRFQPMVFEAQGGMTSEAGAVIHAIAGAVASAEDADQQKIRVEIFEKISLLIMRANARRIGRRRVKDDSGSAEAAAASAAKVVREARLLVEPGLGDE
;
A
#
# COMPACT_ATOMS: atom_id res chain seq x y z
N PRO A 1 -17.89 5.66 -1.04
CA PRO A 1 -16.58 4.95 -1.20
C PRO A 1 -16.74 3.45 -0.90
N GLY A 2 -16.08 2.54 -1.64
CA GLY A 2 -16.06 1.10 -1.32
C GLY A 2 -17.00 0.16 -2.10
N SER A 3 -17.77 0.65 -3.09
CA SER A 3 -18.60 -0.23 -3.94
C SER A 3 -17.76 -1.16 -4.81
N ALA A 4 -16.65 -0.65 -5.36
CA ALA A 4 -15.69 -1.44 -6.14
C ALA A 4 -14.96 -2.46 -5.25
N ALA A 5 -14.51 -2.07 -4.07
CA ALA A 5 -13.92 -2.97 -3.08
C ALA A 5 -14.86 -4.15 -2.73
N LYS A 6 -16.14 -3.87 -2.49
CA LYS A 6 -17.15 -4.91 -2.20
C LYS A 6 -17.36 -5.85 -3.38
N ALA A 7 -17.58 -5.32 -4.58
CA ALA A 7 -17.75 -6.13 -5.79
C ALA A 7 -16.51 -7.00 -6.08
N TYR A 8 -15.32 -6.47 -5.82
CA TYR A 8 -14.06 -7.20 -5.95
C TYR A 8 -13.95 -8.32 -4.91
N ALA A 9 -14.30 -8.06 -3.65
CA ALA A 9 -14.32 -9.07 -2.59
C ALA A 9 -15.27 -10.23 -2.95
N ASP A 10 -16.47 -9.92 -3.42
CA ASP A 10 -17.45 -10.91 -3.86
C ASP A 10 -16.95 -11.74 -5.04
N ARG A 11 -16.29 -11.09 -6.00
CA ARG A 11 -15.63 -11.81 -7.10
C ARG A 11 -14.55 -12.74 -6.58
N LYS A 12 -13.72 -12.31 -5.63
CA LYS A 12 -12.64 -13.13 -5.05
C LYS A 12 -13.14 -14.32 -4.26
N ARG A 13 -14.29 -14.21 -3.58
CA ARG A 13 -14.94 -15.34 -2.88
C ARG A 13 -15.34 -16.44 -3.87
N ARG A 14 -15.97 -16.06 -4.98
CA ARG A 14 -16.45 -17.00 -6.03
C ARG A 14 -15.34 -17.50 -6.94
N HIS A 15 -14.23 -16.78 -7.04
CA HIS A 15 -13.15 -17.14 -7.93
C HIS A 15 -12.55 -18.50 -7.54
N LEU A 16 -12.59 -19.44 -8.49
CA LEU A 16 -12.12 -20.82 -8.33
C LEU A 16 -12.77 -21.57 -7.15
N ASP A 17 -13.97 -21.14 -6.75
CA ASP A 17 -14.72 -21.68 -5.63
C ASP A 17 -13.94 -21.65 -4.29
N THR A 18 -13.12 -20.62 -4.10
CA THR A 18 -12.19 -20.54 -2.95
C THR A 18 -12.93 -20.50 -1.62
N ALA A 19 -14.05 -19.77 -1.54
CA ALA A 19 -14.82 -19.68 -0.30
C ALA A 19 -15.38 -21.04 0.15
N SER A 20 -15.98 -21.79 -0.77
CA SER A 20 -16.50 -23.14 -0.55
C SER A 20 -15.39 -24.12 -0.17
N LYS A 21 -14.23 -24.07 -0.85
CA LYS A 21 -13.07 -24.91 -0.51
C LYS A 21 -12.54 -24.64 0.89
N CYS A 22 -12.48 -23.37 1.29
CA CYS A 22 -12.11 -23.01 2.66
C CYS A 22 -13.13 -23.58 3.67
N GLU A 23 -14.42 -23.40 3.40
CA GLU A 23 -15.49 -23.90 4.26
C GLU A 23 -15.45 -25.43 4.42
N ALA A 24 -15.22 -26.16 3.32
CA ALA A 24 -15.02 -27.62 3.33
C ALA A 24 -13.79 -28.05 4.16
N ALA A 25 -12.80 -27.18 4.30
CA ALA A 25 -11.62 -27.39 5.14
C ALA A 25 -11.81 -26.87 6.59
N GLY A 26 -13.01 -26.40 6.95
CA GLY A 26 -13.31 -25.89 8.29
C GLY A 26 -12.76 -24.49 8.58
N VAL A 27 -12.40 -23.72 7.54
CA VAL A 27 -11.90 -22.34 7.68
C VAL A 27 -12.71 -21.35 6.84
N ARG A 28 -12.76 -20.09 7.25
CA ARG A 28 -13.50 -19.05 6.51
C ARG A 28 -12.56 -18.24 5.62
N PHE A 29 -12.83 -18.20 4.32
CA PHE A 29 -12.14 -17.29 3.42
C PHE A 29 -12.61 -15.83 3.63
N GLN A 30 -11.69 -14.97 4.08
CA GLN A 30 -11.97 -13.56 4.29
C GLN A 30 -11.16 -12.69 3.32
N PRO A 31 -11.75 -12.19 2.22
CA PRO A 31 -11.04 -11.27 1.34
C PRO A 31 -10.77 -9.95 2.07
N MET A 32 -9.55 -9.45 1.94
CA MET A 32 -9.16 -8.11 2.39
C MET A 32 -8.88 -7.27 1.15
N VAL A 33 -9.73 -6.27 0.89
CA VAL A 33 -9.61 -5.41 -0.30
C VAL A 33 -9.38 -3.97 0.13
N PHE A 34 -8.33 -3.38 -0.42
CA PHE A 34 -7.93 -2.00 -0.22
C PHE A 34 -7.75 -1.31 -1.57
N GLU A 35 -8.23 -0.08 -1.67
CA GLU A 35 -8.16 0.77 -2.84
C GLU A 35 -7.10 1.86 -2.63
N ALA A 36 -6.44 2.26 -3.72
CA ALA A 36 -5.42 3.31 -3.69
C ALA A 36 -5.94 4.69 -3.21
N GLN A 37 -7.25 4.91 -3.31
CA GLN A 37 -7.94 6.13 -2.88
C GLN A 37 -8.42 6.03 -1.42
N GLY A 38 -8.01 4.98 -0.68
CA GLY A 38 -8.36 4.77 0.74
C GLY A 38 -9.65 3.97 0.98
N GLY A 39 -10.34 3.54 -0.08
CA GLY A 39 -11.51 2.67 0.04
C GLY A 39 -11.15 1.27 0.53
N MET A 40 -11.98 0.68 1.39
CA MET A 40 -11.84 -0.72 1.80
C MET A 40 -13.21 -1.32 2.13
N THR A 41 -13.27 -2.65 2.16
CA THR A 41 -14.45 -3.37 2.68
C THR A 41 -14.52 -3.30 4.20
N SER A 42 -15.73 -3.27 4.78
CA SER A 42 -15.91 -3.27 6.24
C SER A 42 -15.31 -4.50 6.90
N GLU A 43 -15.36 -5.66 6.22
CA GLU A 43 -14.77 -6.89 6.73
C GLU A 43 -13.24 -6.80 6.82
N ALA A 44 -12.58 -6.12 5.88
CA ALA A 44 -11.14 -5.87 5.95
C ALA A 44 -10.81 -4.97 7.15
N GLY A 45 -11.61 -3.92 7.38
CA GLY A 45 -11.46 -3.06 8.55
C GLY A 45 -11.61 -3.82 9.88
N ALA A 46 -12.58 -4.72 9.97
CA ALA A 46 -12.80 -5.57 11.13
C ALA A 46 -11.62 -6.52 11.40
N VAL A 47 -11.06 -7.13 10.35
CA VAL A 47 -9.85 -7.98 10.46
C VAL A 47 -8.67 -7.16 10.99
N ILE A 48 -8.42 -5.97 10.45
CA ILE A 48 -7.33 -5.11 10.94
C ILE A 48 -7.56 -4.70 12.39
N HIS A 49 -8.80 -4.38 12.77
CA HIS A 49 -9.13 -4.05 14.16
C HIS A 49 -8.85 -5.22 15.12
N ALA A 50 -9.22 -6.44 14.74
CA ALA A 50 -8.96 -7.65 15.52
C ALA A 50 -7.45 -7.94 15.64
N ILE A 51 -6.69 -7.81 14.54
CA ILE A 51 -5.23 -7.96 14.55
C ILE A 51 -4.59 -6.92 15.48
N ALA A 52 -4.98 -5.65 15.36
CA ALA A 52 -4.47 -4.59 16.22
C ALA A 52 -4.76 -4.86 17.69
N GLY A 53 -5.96 -5.39 18.02
CA GLY A 53 -6.31 -5.75 19.39
C GLY A 53 -5.45 -6.91 19.93
N ALA A 54 -5.21 -7.93 19.13
CA ALA A 54 -4.36 -9.06 19.51
C ALA A 54 -2.89 -8.61 19.76
N VAL A 55 -2.35 -7.76 18.89
CA VAL A 55 -1.00 -7.20 19.05
C VAL A 55 -0.91 -6.30 20.27
N ALA A 56 -1.87 -5.37 20.44
CA ALA A 56 -1.94 -4.48 21.59
C ALA A 56 -1.96 -5.25 22.92
N SER A 57 -2.73 -6.33 22.99
CA SER A 57 -2.77 -7.19 24.17
C SER A 57 -1.47 -7.96 24.43
N ALA A 58 -0.73 -8.34 23.38
CA ALA A 58 0.51 -9.08 23.51
C ALA A 58 1.71 -8.18 23.86
N GLU A 59 1.67 -6.92 23.43
CA GLU A 59 2.76 -5.95 23.57
C GLU A 59 2.50 -4.90 24.66
N ASP A 60 1.39 -5.00 25.39
CA ASP A 60 0.92 -3.99 26.36
C ASP A 60 0.92 -2.56 25.76
N ALA A 61 0.35 -2.44 24.57
CA ALA A 61 0.38 -1.23 23.76
C ALA A 61 -1.03 -0.69 23.47
N ASP A 62 -1.13 0.57 23.04
CA ASP A 62 -2.40 1.17 22.65
C ASP A 62 -2.90 0.64 21.29
N GLN A 63 -4.10 0.06 21.27
CA GLN A 63 -4.69 -0.53 20.06
C GLN A 63 -4.89 0.49 18.94
N GLN A 64 -5.25 1.74 19.25
CA GLN A 64 -5.46 2.73 18.20
C GLN A 64 -4.14 3.12 17.53
N LYS A 65 -3.05 3.26 18.27
CA LYS A 65 -1.70 3.47 17.71
C LYS A 65 -1.32 2.33 16.77
N ILE A 66 -1.42 1.07 17.23
CA ILE A 66 -1.11 -0.10 16.39
C ILE A 66 -1.97 -0.13 15.13
N ARG A 67 -3.27 0.14 15.25
CA ARG A 67 -4.20 0.17 14.11
C ARG A 67 -3.83 1.27 13.11
N VAL A 68 -3.48 2.47 13.58
CA VAL A 68 -3.02 3.59 12.73
C VAL A 68 -1.76 3.19 11.97
N GLU A 69 -0.76 2.66 12.67
CA GLU A 69 0.50 2.21 12.05
C GLU A 69 0.27 1.13 10.97
N ILE A 70 -0.65 0.19 11.21
CA ILE A 70 -1.00 -0.83 10.21
C ILE A 70 -1.57 -0.17 8.95
N PHE A 71 -2.49 0.80 9.09
CA PHE A 71 -3.06 1.49 7.93
C PHE A 71 -2.05 2.38 7.21
N GLU A 72 -1.12 3.03 7.92
CA GLU A 72 -0.01 3.77 7.31
C GLU A 72 0.87 2.85 6.47
N LYS A 73 1.28 1.70 7.04
CA LYS A 73 2.06 0.67 6.34
C LYS A 73 1.33 0.16 5.09
N ILE A 74 0.05 -0.17 5.20
CA ILE A 74 -0.78 -0.60 4.06
C ILE A 74 -0.83 0.48 2.97
N SER A 75 -1.06 1.75 3.35
CA SER A 75 -1.13 2.87 2.41
C SER A 75 0.18 3.04 1.63
N LEU A 76 1.32 3.01 2.33
CA LEU A 76 2.64 3.08 1.71
C LEU A 76 2.90 1.90 0.76
N LEU A 77 2.48 0.68 1.14
CA LEU A 77 2.63 -0.51 0.30
C LEU A 77 1.82 -0.37 -0.99
N ILE A 78 0.57 0.06 -0.90
CA ILE A 78 -0.30 0.26 -2.08
C ILE A 78 0.28 1.35 -2.99
N MET A 79 0.68 2.48 -2.42
CA MET A 79 1.30 3.58 -3.17
C MET A 79 2.55 3.11 -3.92
N ARG A 80 3.48 2.43 -3.24
CA ARG A 80 4.72 1.91 -3.84
C ARG A 80 4.43 0.89 -4.94
N ALA A 81 3.49 -0.03 -4.71
CA ALA A 81 3.10 -1.03 -5.71
C ALA A 81 2.51 -0.36 -6.97
N ASN A 82 1.67 0.66 -6.79
CA ASN A 82 1.09 1.43 -7.89
C ASN A 82 2.16 2.22 -8.66
N ALA A 83 3.06 2.92 -7.96
CA ALA A 83 4.15 3.66 -8.58
C ALA A 83 5.03 2.75 -9.44
N ARG A 84 5.42 1.58 -8.93
CA ARG A 84 6.18 0.58 -9.70
C ARG A 84 5.42 0.10 -10.94
N ARG A 85 4.11 -0.13 -10.82
CA ARG A 85 3.28 -0.61 -11.94
C ARG A 85 3.11 0.46 -13.01
N ILE A 86 2.91 1.72 -12.63
CA ILE A 86 2.83 2.86 -13.54
C ILE A 86 4.19 3.08 -14.22
N GLY A 87 5.29 3.06 -13.45
CA GLY A 87 6.64 3.19 -13.99
C GLY A 87 6.97 2.12 -15.04
N ARG A 88 6.64 0.85 -14.78
CA ARG A 88 6.83 -0.24 -15.77
C ARG A 88 6.01 -0.06 -17.05
N ARG A 89 4.80 0.50 -16.95
CA ARG A 89 3.99 0.80 -18.13
C ARG A 89 4.64 1.90 -18.96
N ARG A 90 5.06 2.98 -18.30
CA ARG A 90 5.78 4.08 -18.95
C ARG A 90 7.02 3.58 -19.67
N VAL A 91 7.91 2.83 -18.99
CA VAL A 91 9.12 2.25 -19.62
C VAL A 91 8.81 1.35 -20.83
N LYS A 92 7.71 0.60 -20.80
CA LYS A 92 7.27 -0.22 -21.94
C LYS A 92 6.77 0.63 -23.11
N ASP A 93 6.16 1.76 -22.83
CA ASP A 93 5.68 2.73 -23.83
C ASP A 93 6.81 3.71 -24.26
N ASP A 94 7.88 3.80 -23.47
CA ASP A 94 8.99 4.76 -23.54
C ASP A 94 10.28 4.18 -24.16
N SER A 95 10.20 3.23 -25.10
CA SER A 95 11.36 2.90 -25.94
C SER A 95 11.90 4.11 -26.75
N GLY A 96 11.31 5.30 -26.60
CA GLY A 96 11.84 6.61 -27.00
C GLY A 96 12.01 7.68 -25.89
N SER A 97 11.94 7.38 -24.58
CA SER A 97 11.95 8.39 -23.49
C SER A 97 12.97 8.12 -22.36
N ALA A 98 13.98 7.28 -22.61
CA ALA A 98 15.12 7.15 -21.71
C ALA A 98 15.83 8.51 -21.46
N GLU A 99 15.78 9.41 -22.44
CA GLU A 99 16.43 10.73 -22.43
C GLU A 99 15.73 11.73 -21.47
N ALA A 100 14.40 11.70 -21.40
CA ALA A 100 13.62 12.57 -20.50
C ALA A 100 13.73 12.16 -19.02
N ALA A 101 13.85 10.84 -18.76
CA ALA A 101 14.07 10.32 -17.42
C ALA A 101 15.45 10.69 -16.87
N ALA A 102 16.49 10.65 -17.70
CA ALA A 102 17.85 11.07 -17.34
C ALA A 102 17.91 12.57 -17.00
N ALA A 103 17.21 13.42 -17.76
CA ALA A 103 17.13 14.86 -17.49
C ALA A 103 16.44 15.19 -16.16
N SER A 104 15.39 14.44 -15.79
CA SER A 104 14.69 14.64 -14.51
C SER A 104 15.54 14.21 -13.31
N ALA A 105 16.26 13.08 -13.41
CA ALA A 105 17.17 12.64 -12.37
C ALA A 105 18.32 13.63 -12.15
N ALA A 106 18.88 14.18 -13.23
CA ALA A 106 19.92 15.21 -13.15
C ALA A 106 19.44 16.49 -12.46
N LYS A 107 18.18 16.89 -12.67
CA LYS A 107 17.58 18.06 -12.01
C LYS A 107 17.45 17.86 -10.49
N VAL A 108 16.98 16.69 -10.05
CA VAL A 108 16.83 16.36 -8.62
C VAL A 108 18.20 16.32 -7.92
N VAL A 109 19.22 15.73 -8.56
CA VAL A 109 20.58 15.71 -8.02
C VAL A 109 21.17 17.12 -7.93
N ARG A 110 20.91 17.99 -8.92
CA ARG A 110 21.36 19.39 -8.89
C ARG A 110 20.69 20.19 -7.79
N GLU A 111 19.37 20.06 -7.62
CA GLU A 111 18.64 20.75 -6.55
C GLU A 111 19.07 20.25 -5.16
N ALA A 112 19.27 18.94 -4.99
CA ALA A 112 19.81 18.38 -3.74
C ALA A 112 21.23 18.89 -3.44
N ARG A 113 22.07 19.09 -4.46
CA ARG A 113 23.43 19.64 -4.31
C ARG A 113 23.41 21.11 -3.89
N LEU A 114 22.45 21.90 -4.35
CA LEU A 114 22.28 23.31 -3.96
C LEU A 114 21.77 23.49 -2.53
N LEU A 115 21.21 22.44 -1.93
CA LEU A 115 20.76 22.43 -0.53
C LEU A 115 21.85 21.96 0.44
N VAL A 116 23.02 21.56 -0.06
CA VAL A 116 24.17 21.10 0.72
C VAL A 116 25.39 21.95 0.35
N GLU A 117 25.31 23.26 0.62
CA GLU A 117 26.52 24.08 0.77
C GLU A 117 26.79 24.22 2.28
N PRO A 118 27.98 23.82 2.78
CA PRO A 118 28.30 23.89 4.19
C PRO A 118 28.56 25.35 4.59
N GLY A 119 27.75 25.86 5.52
CA GLY A 119 28.18 26.97 6.35
C GLY A 119 29.41 26.52 7.15
N LEU A 120 30.56 27.11 6.83
CA LEU A 120 31.82 26.88 7.54
C LEU A 120 32.55 28.22 7.64
N GLY A 121 32.66 28.73 8.87
CA GLY A 121 33.44 29.92 9.21
C GLY A 121 32.87 30.66 10.41
N ASP A 122 32.98 30.06 11.60
CA ASP A 122 33.12 30.80 12.85
C ASP A 122 34.40 31.64 12.78
N GLU A 123 34.30 32.95 12.98
CA GLU A 123 35.24 33.79 13.75
C GLU A 123 34.46 34.92 14.43
#